data_AF-A0A1Y3BJV9-F1
#
_entry.id   AF-A0A1Y3BJV9-F1
#
_cell.length_a   1.000
_cell.length_b   1.000
_cell.length_c   1.000
_cell.angle_alpha   90.00
_cell.angle_beta   90.00
_cell.angle_gamma   90.00
#
_symmetry.space_group_name_H-M   'P 1'
#
loop_
_entity.id
_entity.type
_entity.pdbx_description
1 polymer ?
#
loop_
_entity_poly.entity_id
_entity_poly.type
_entity_poly.pdbx_seq_one_letter_code
_entity_poly.pdbx_strand_id
1 'polypeptide(L)'
;MMIAEPLEKGLAEDIENETVQIGWNRKKLGEFFQTKYDWDILAARSIWAFGPSNTGPNILVDDTLPSEVDKNLLNTVRDSIVQGFQWASREGPLCEEPIRNVKFKILDAIISPEPAARGG
;
A
#
# COMPACT_ATOMS: atom_id res chain seq x y z
N MET A 1 -7.15 -8.04 -8.74
CA MET A 1 -5.94 -7.82 -9.55
C MET A 1 -5.00 -6.83 -8.85
N MET A 2 -3.68 -7.02 -8.94
CA MET A 2 -2.67 -6.05 -8.49
C MET A 2 -1.66 -5.77 -9.60
N ILE A 3 -1.13 -4.55 -9.62
CA ILE A 3 0.02 -4.16 -10.45
C ILE A 3 1.15 -3.63 -9.57
N ALA A 4 2.37 -3.71 -10.09
CA ALA A 4 3.57 -3.16 -9.46
C ALA A 4 4.23 -2.18 -10.41
N GLU A 5 4.57 -0.99 -9.92
CA GLU A 5 5.30 0.04 -10.67
C GLU A 5 6.46 0.58 -9.81
N PRO A 6 7.54 1.11 -10.43
CA PRO A 6 8.64 1.69 -9.66
C PRO A 6 8.17 2.91 -8.86
N LEU A 7 8.71 3.09 -7.65
CA LEU A 7 8.51 4.32 -6.88
C LEU A 7 9.21 5.52 -7.54
N GLU A 8 8.70 6.71 -7.24
CA GLU A 8 9.32 7.96 -7.62
C GLU A 8 10.71 8.10 -6.95
N LYS A 9 11.66 8.71 -7.67
CA LYS A 9 13.04 8.85 -7.19
C LYS A 9 13.09 9.63 -5.87
N GLY A 10 13.74 9.07 -4.85
CA GLY A 10 13.88 9.69 -3.53
C GLY A 10 12.80 9.29 -2.52
N LEU A 11 11.70 8.69 -2.97
CA LEU A 11 10.58 8.37 -2.10
C LEU A 11 10.88 7.22 -1.14
N ALA A 12 11.59 6.19 -1.60
CA ALA A 12 12.04 5.13 -0.70
C ALA A 12 12.97 5.66 0.39
N GLU A 13 13.92 6.52 0.02
CA GLU A 13 14.85 7.13 0.97
C GLU A 13 14.11 8.01 1.99
N ASP A 14 13.08 8.74 1.57
CA ASP A 14 12.26 9.54 2.49
C ASP A 14 11.48 8.68 3.50
N ILE A 15 10.99 7.52 3.07
CA ILE A 15 10.28 6.59 3.96
C ILE A 15 11.24 6.00 4.99
N GLU A 16 12.42 5.56 4.55
CA GLU A 16 13.44 4.98 5.42
C GLU A 16 14.04 5.98 6.40
N ASN A 17 14.18 7.24 5.98
CA ASN A 17 14.59 8.35 6.85
C ASN A 17 13.45 8.91 7.70
N GLU A 18 12.27 8.26 7.69
CA GLU A 18 11.08 8.67 8.45
C GLU A 18 10.60 10.10 8.18
N THR A 19 10.97 10.65 7.01
CA THR A 19 10.52 11.97 6.55
C THR A 19 9.04 11.93 6.19
N VAL A 20 8.50 10.74 5.92
CA VAL A 20 7.08 10.44 5.84
C VAL A 20 6.78 9.20 6.67
N GLN A 21 5.61 9.18 7.33
CA GLN A 21 5.20 8.06 8.18
C GLN A 21 3.75 7.69 7.91
N ILE A 22 3.49 6.38 7.85
CA ILE A 22 2.15 5.85 7.59
C ILE A 22 1.13 6.20 8.70
N GLY A 23 1.62 6.43 9.93
CA GLY A 23 0.78 6.83 11.07
C GLY A 23 0.32 8.28 11.05
N TRP A 24 0.79 9.10 10.09
CA TRP A 24 0.32 10.47 9.96
C TRP A 24 -1.17 10.51 9.58
N ASN A 25 -1.85 11.58 9.96
CA ASN A 25 -3.20 11.80 9.46
C ASN A 25 -3.19 11.92 7.93
N ARG A 26 -4.29 11.50 7.30
CA ARG A 26 -4.41 11.44 5.83
C ARG A 26 -4.22 12.79 5.13
N LYS A 27 -4.49 13.90 5.82
CA LYS A 27 -4.28 15.24 5.25
C LYS A 27 -2.79 15.54 5.11
N LYS A 28 -2.02 15.39 6.18
CA LYS A 28 -0.57 15.60 6.20
C LYS A 28 0.14 14.63 5.25
N LEU A 29 -0.28 13.36 5.23
CA LEU A 29 0.25 12.38 4.29
C LEU A 29 -0.02 12.81 2.84
N GLY A 30 -1.27 13.16 2.53
CA GLY A 30 -1.67 13.65 1.21
C GLY A 30 -0.87 14.88 0.76
N GLU A 31 -0.73 15.89 1.62
CA GLU A 31 0.06 17.09 1.35
C GLU A 31 1.53 16.79 1.07
N PHE A 32 2.14 15.85 1.80
CA PHE A 32 3.53 15.44 1.55
C PHE A 32 3.72 14.84 0.16
N PHE A 33 2.90 13.85 -0.20
CA PHE A 33 2.98 13.18 -1.49
C PHE A 33 2.61 14.12 -2.66
N GLN A 34 1.63 14.99 -2.48
CA GLN A 34 1.27 15.99 -3.49
C GLN A 34 2.40 16.99 -3.71
N THR A 35 2.97 17.56 -2.65
CA THR A 35 3.96 18.64 -2.78
C THR A 35 5.33 18.17 -3.24
N LYS A 36 5.78 16.98 -2.82
CA LYS A 36 7.13 16.48 -3.11
C LYS A 36 7.19 15.55 -4.33
N TYR A 37 6.10 14.84 -4.62
CA TYR A 37 6.05 13.78 -5.63
C TYR A 37 4.94 13.96 -6.67
N ASP A 38 4.20 15.07 -6.63
CA ASP A 38 3.09 15.39 -7.56
C ASP A 38 2.01 14.29 -7.62
N TRP A 39 1.80 13.59 -6.51
CA TRP A 39 0.72 12.61 -6.43
C TRP A 39 -0.64 13.29 -6.38
N ASP A 40 -1.62 12.68 -7.04
CA ASP A 40 -3.01 13.02 -6.83
C ASP A 40 -3.42 12.78 -5.37
N ILE A 41 -4.26 13.68 -4.84
CA ILE A 41 -4.64 13.66 -3.42
C ILE A 41 -5.47 12.41 -3.07
N LEU A 42 -6.20 11.82 -4.02
CA LEU A 42 -6.96 10.59 -3.80
C LEU A 42 -6.00 9.41 -3.69
N ALA A 43 -5.02 9.31 -4.60
CA ALA A 43 -3.99 8.26 -4.57
C ALA A 43 -3.15 8.32 -3.29
N ALA A 44 -2.77 9.52 -2.84
CA ALA A 44 -2.01 9.67 -1.60
C ALA A 44 -2.84 9.30 -0.35
N ARG A 45 -4.15 9.52 -0.38
CA ARG A 45 -5.05 9.15 0.73
C ARG A 45 -5.42 7.67 0.76
N SER A 46 -5.21 6.96 -0.34
CA SER A 46 -5.47 5.53 -0.45
C SER A 46 -4.24 4.66 -0.19
N ILE A 47 -3.13 5.25 0.26
CA ILE A 47 -2.00 4.50 0.81
C ILE A 47 -2.47 3.69 2.02
N TRP A 48 -2.23 2.39 1.98
CA TRP A 48 -2.62 1.46 3.03
C TRP A 48 -1.49 1.16 3.99
N ALA A 49 -0.27 0.96 3.47
CA ALA A 49 0.89 0.55 4.25
C ALA A 49 2.21 0.85 3.53
N PHE A 50 3.28 0.92 4.32
CA PHE A 50 4.64 0.75 3.85
C PHE A 50 5.11 -0.70 4.13
N GLY A 51 6.11 -1.18 3.38
CA GLY A 51 6.62 -2.54 3.48
C GLY A 51 8.13 -2.63 3.22
N PRO A 52 8.86 -3.56 3.88
CA PRO A 52 8.38 -4.66 4.72
C PRO A 52 8.00 -4.28 6.16
N SER A 53 8.26 -3.04 6.57
CA SER A 53 7.88 -2.49 7.88
C SER A 53 7.16 -1.15 7.69
N ASN A 54 6.77 -0.50 8.79
CA ASN A 54 6.17 0.85 8.76
C ASN A 54 7.11 1.95 8.24
N THR A 55 8.39 1.63 8.02
CA THR A 55 9.42 2.50 7.45
C THR A 55 10.13 1.82 6.27
N GLY A 56 9.51 0.81 5.67
CA GLY A 56 10.08 0.05 4.57
C GLY A 56 9.91 0.75 3.21
N PRO A 57 10.85 0.55 2.27
CA PRO A 57 10.96 1.31 1.01
C PRO A 57 9.98 0.86 -0.09
N ASN A 58 8.77 0.42 0.27
CA ASN A 58 7.72 0.01 -0.65
C ASN A 58 6.36 0.56 -0.18
N ILE A 59 5.43 0.78 -1.11
CA ILE A 59 4.10 1.33 -0.81
C ILE A 59 3.02 0.39 -1.32
N LEU A 60 1.99 0.15 -0.50
CA LEU A 60 0.74 -0.47 -0.92
C LEU A 60 -0.37 0.60 -1.02
N VAL A 61 -1.05 0.64 -2.16
CA VAL A 61 -2.11 1.60 -2.48
C VAL A 61 -3.39 0.88 -2.91
N ASP A 62 -4.54 1.32 -2.40
CA ASP A 62 -5.85 0.95 -2.93
C ASP A 62 -6.24 1.90 -4.06
N ASP A 63 -6.22 1.40 -5.28
CA ASP A 63 -6.59 2.12 -6.49
C ASP A 63 -7.87 1.52 -7.10
N THR A 64 -8.68 0.82 -6.29
CA THR A 64 -9.96 0.24 -6.72
C THR A 64 -11.06 1.31 -6.78
N LEU A 65 -11.96 1.21 -7.75
CA LEU A 65 -13.11 2.12 -7.86
C LEU A 65 -14.28 1.64 -6.98
N PRO A 66 -14.94 2.52 -6.19
CA PRO A 66 -16.10 2.14 -5.39
C PRO A 66 -17.29 1.60 -6.19
N SER A 67 -17.36 1.88 -7.49
CA SER A 67 -18.36 1.34 -8.42
C SER A 67 -18.09 -0.11 -8.82
N GLU A 68 -16.87 -0.60 -8.63
CA GLU A 68 -16.42 -1.93 -9.07
C GLU A 68 -16.17 -2.85 -7.87
N VAL A 69 -15.66 -2.30 -6.77
CA VAL A 69 -15.33 -3.05 -5.55
C VAL A 69 -16.09 -2.49 -4.36
N ASP A 70 -16.75 -3.38 -3.60
CA ASP A 70 -17.37 -3.03 -2.32
C ASP A 70 -16.28 -2.65 -1.31
N LYS A 71 -16.14 -1.34 -1.06
CA LYS A 71 -15.16 -0.78 -0.14
C LYS A 71 -15.35 -1.23 1.30
N ASN A 72 -16.58 -1.49 1.75
CA ASN A 72 -16.80 -1.97 3.11
C ASN A 72 -16.24 -3.37 3.25
N LEU A 73 -16.53 -4.22 2.26
CA LEU A 73 -16.04 -5.58 2.20
C LEU A 73 -14.51 -5.64 2.08
N LEU A 74 -13.93 -4.83 1.19
CA LEU A 74 -12.49 -4.70 1.02
C LEU A 74 -11.78 -4.28 2.30
N ASN A 75 -12.35 -3.33 3.04
CA ASN A 75 -11.78 -2.91 4.32
C ASN A 75 -11.80 -4.01 5.39
N THR A 76 -12.70 -5.01 5.31
CA THR A 76 -12.72 -6.12 6.28
C THR A 76 -11.51 -7.04 6.19
N VAL A 77 -10.84 -7.09 5.05
CA VAL A 77 -9.64 -7.93 4.81
C VAL A 77 -8.37 -7.10 4.70
N ARG A 78 -8.45 -5.78 4.93
CA ARG A 78 -7.34 -4.85 4.77
C ARG A 78 -6.13 -5.26 5.60
N ASP A 79 -6.33 -5.61 6.86
CA ASP A 79 -5.23 -5.95 7.77
C ASP A 79 -4.51 -7.23 7.32
N SER A 80 -5.26 -8.23 6.86
CA SER A 80 -4.71 -9.46 6.28
C SER A 80 -3.89 -9.18 5.01
N ILE A 81 -4.39 -8.30 4.13
CA ILE A 81 -3.66 -7.88 2.92
C ILE A 81 -2.38 -7.13 3.29
N VAL A 82 -2.44 -6.20 4.25
CA VAL A 82 -1.27 -5.44 4.70
C VAL A 82 -0.22 -6.37 5.32
N GLN A 83 -0.63 -7.32 6.16
CA GLN A 83 0.27 -8.30 6.77
C GLN A 83 0.93 -9.19 5.70
N GLY A 84 0.14 -9.70 4.76
CA GLY A 84 0.65 -10.49 3.63
C GLY A 84 1.62 -9.69 2.76
N PHE A 85 1.32 -8.43 2.48
CA PHE A 85 2.19 -7.51 1.74
C PHE A 85 3.52 -7.26 2.46
N GLN A 86 3.49 -6.96 3.76
CA GLN A 86 4.69 -6.72 4.56
C GLN A 86 5.57 -7.97 4.64
N TRP A 87 4.96 -9.15 4.78
CA TRP A 87 5.68 -10.42 4.73
C TRP A 87 6.28 -10.67 3.35
N ALA A 88 5.49 -10.58 2.28
CA ALA A 88 5.95 -10.84 0.92
C ALA A 88 7.06 -9.87 0.47
N SER A 89 6.99 -8.60 0.87
CA SER A 89 8.03 -7.60 0.58
C SER A 89 9.31 -7.79 1.41
N ARG A 90 9.25 -8.53 2.52
CA ARG A 90 10.43 -8.89 3.31
C ARG A 90 11.19 -10.05 2.70
N GLU A 91 10.47 -11.09 2.28
CA GLU A 91 11.09 -12.28 1.70
C GLU A 91 11.47 -12.02 0.24
N GLY A 92 10.61 -11.40 -0.56
CA GLY A 92 10.88 -11.17 -1.99
C GLY A 92 10.90 -12.46 -2.84
N PRO A 93 10.51 -12.37 -4.13
CA PRO A 93 10.19 -13.57 -4.92
C PRO A 93 11.37 -14.19 -5.69
N LEU A 94 12.50 -13.47 -5.84
CA LEU A 94 13.59 -13.90 -6.73
C LEU A 94 14.65 -14.72 -6.00
N CYS A 95 15.14 -14.17 -4.87
CA CYS A 95 16.30 -14.71 -4.15
C CYS A 95 16.06 -14.77 -2.63
N GLU A 96 14.82 -14.66 -2.17
CA GLU A 96 14.51 -14.53 -0.73
C GLU A 96 15.18 -13.29 -0.09
N GLU A 97 15.25 -12.18 -0.84
CA GLU A 97 15.76 -10.89 -0.38
C GLU A 97 14.68 -9.78 -0.39
N PRO A 98 14.74 -8.80 0.54
CA PRO A 98 13.77 -7.72 0.63
C PRO A 98 13.57 -6.94 -0.67
N ILE A 99 12.31 -6.68 -1.00
CA ILE A 99 11.93 -5.81 -2.13
C ILE A 99 12.24 -4.36 -1.77
N ARG A 100 12.67 -3.56 -2.75
CA ARG A 100 12.91 -2.12 -2.62
C ARG A 100 12.37 -1.36 -3.82
N ASN A 101 11.91 -0.13 -3.60
CA ASN A 101 11.54 0.82 -4.66
C ASN A 101 10.31 0.40 -5.48
N VAL A 102 9.36 -0.31 -4.86
CA VAL A 102 8.15 -0.78 -5.56
C VAL A 102 6.87 -0.23 -4.94
N LYS A 103 5.98 0.24 -5.82
CA LYS A 103 4.62 0.65 -5.51
C LYS A 103 3.65 -0.40 -6.01
N PHE A 104 2.89 -1.00 -5.10
CA PHE A 104 1.85 -1.98 -5.40
C PHE A 104 0.49 -1.31 -5.37
N LYS A 105 -0.28 -1.47 -6.44
CA LYS A 105 -1.65 -0.94 -6.56
C LYS A 105 -2.64 -2.09 -6.65
N ILE A 106 -3.62 -2.09 -5.75
CA ILE A 106 -4.78 -2.97 -5.83
C ILE A 106 -5.76 -2.33 -6.79
N LEU A 107 -6.05 -3.00 -7.91
CA LEU A 107 -6.96 -2.49 -8.94
C LEU A 107 -8.35 -3.13 -8.87
N ASP A 108 -8.42 -4.35 -8.35
CA ASP A 108 -9.68 -5.11 -8.24
C ASP A 108 -9.59 -6.14 -7.11
N ALA A 109 -10.72 -6.45 -6.48
CA ALA A 109 -10.82 -7.46 -5.43
C ALA A 109 -12.22 -8.10 -5.39
N ILE A 110 -12.26 -9.42 -5.52
CA ILE A 110 -13.45 -10.24 -5.30
C ILE A 110 -13.31 -10.90 -3.93
N ILE A 111 -14.23 -10.59 -3.03
CA ILE A 111 -14.16 -11.05 -1.63
C ILE A 111 -15.46 -11.78 -1.30
N SER A 112 -15.34 -12.90 -0.56
CA SER A 112 -16.51 -13.66 -0.14
C SER A 112 -17.40 -12.84 0.80
N PRO A 113 -18.74 -12.86 0.65
CA PRO A 113 -19.63 -12.22 1.61
C PRO A 113 -19.65 -12.94 2.97
N GLU A 114 -19.18 -14.18 3.06
CA GLU A 114 -19.16 -14.94 4.31
C GLU A 114 -17.84 -14.70 5.07
N PRO A 115 -17.86 -14.16 6.30
CA PRO A 115 -16.62 -13.89 7.06
C PRO A 115 -15.74 -15.12 7.27
N ALA A 116 -16.34 -16.30 7.48
CA ALA A 116 -15.61 -17.56 7.66
C ALA A 116 -14.76 -17.95 6.45
N ALA A 117 -15.15 -17.51 5.25
CA ALA A 117 -14.43 -17.80 4.02
C ALA A 117 -13.32 -16.75 3.70
N ARG A 118 -13.21 -15.67 4.47
CA ARG A 118 -12.26 -14.58 4.19
C ARG A 118 -10.86 -14.82 4.75
N GLY A 119 -10.72 -15.74 5.71
CA GLY A 119 -9.44 -16.14 6.29
C GLY A 119 -8.72 -15.04 7.08
N GLY A 120 -8.25 -15.38 8.27
CA GLY A 120 -7.38 -14.58 9.14
C GLY A 120 -6.54 -15.52 9.98
#